data_AF-A0A6A3H1J2-F1
#
_entry.id   AF-A0A6A3H1J2-F1
#
_cell.length_a   1.000
_cell.length_b   1.000
_cell.length_c   1.000
_cell.angle_alpha   90.00
_cell.angle_beta   90.00
_cell.angle_gamma   90.00
#
_symmetry.space_group_name_H-M   'P 1'
#
loop_
_entity.id
_entity.type
_entity.pdbx_description
1 polymer ?
#
loop_
_entity_poly.entity_id
_entity_poly.type
_entity_poly.pdbx_seq_one_letter_code
_entity_poly.pdbx_strand_id
1 'polypeptide(L)'
;MAARFGHIFDGWNHASEHFIDVFACYEVDGVIKTPLLCMTLLQNTLDENLSAPGHYEFHVGMLPCNCGKHVTYCLFLVGDNCAVNQFLAARMGDPLVGCASRRLNRTVQTDMA
;
A
#
# COMPACT_ATOMS: atom_id res chain seq x y z
N MET A 1 9.25 0.78 16.48
CA MET A 1 8.85 1.40 15.19
C MET A 1 8.92 2.91 15.33
N ALA A 2 9.41 3.61 14.32
CA ALA A 2 9.56 5.08 14.35
C ALA A 2 8.22 5.78 14.66
N ALA A 3 8.31 7.03 15.13
CA ALA A 3 7.12 7.83 15.41
C ALA A 3 6.29 8.08 14.13
N ARG A 4 6.94 8.23 12.97
CA ARG A 4 6.33 8.38 11.66
C ARG A 4 7.07 7.54 10.63
N PHE A 5 6.37 7.04 9.63
CA PHE A 5 6.92 6.11 8.63
C PHE A 5 6.13 6.22 7.32
N GLY A 6 6.72 5.78 6.21
CA GLY A 6 6.00 5.58 4.96
C GLY A 6 5.32 4.22 4.92
N HIS A 7 4.29 4.09 4.10
CA HIS A 7 3.71 2.79 3.74
C HIS A 7 4.14 2.41 2.33
N ILE A 8 4.55 1.16 2.14
CA ILE A 8 4.65 0.55 0.82
C ILE A 8 3.47 -0.39 0.71
N PHE A 9 2.64 -0.17 -0.32
CA PHE A 9 1.36 -0.84 -0.50
C PHE A 9 1.32 -1.46 -1.88
N ASP A 10 1.03 -2.75 -1.95
CA ASP A 10 0.73 -3.46 -3.19
C ASP A 10 -0.56 -4.26 -3.06
N GLY A 11 -1.19 -4.46 -4.21
CA GLY A 11 -2.40 -5.25 -4.34
C GLY A 11 -2.34 -6.06 -5.63
N TRP A 12 -2.47 -7.37 -5.53
CA TRP A 12 -2.41 -8.25 -6.71
C TRP A 12 -3.51 -9.31 -6.67
N ASN A 13 -3.84 -9.81 -7.85
CA ASN A 13 -4.79 -10.91 -8.02
C ASN A 13 -4.05 -12.21 -8.26
N HIS A 14 -4.48 -13.28 -7.61
CA HIS A 14 -4.09 -14.64 -7.94
C HIS A 14 -5.31 -15.55 -7.89
N ALA A 15 -5.59 -16.25 -9.00
CA ALA A 15 -6.84 -16.99 -9.20
C ALA A 15 -8.08 -16.10 -8.95
N SER A 16 -8.98 -16.52 -8.06
CA SER A 16 -10.19 -15.78 -7.67
C SER A 16 -9.99 -14.89 -6.43
N GLU A 17 -8.75 -14.73 -5.97
CA GLU A 17 -8.43 -14.06 -4.71
C GLU A 17 -7.64 -12.77 -4.95
N HIS A 18 -7.99 -11.73 -4.16
CA HIS A 18 -7.26 -10.47 -4.13
C HIS A 18 -6.43 -10.39 -2.85
N PHE A 19 -5.14 -10.17 -3.02
CA PHE A 19 -4.18 -10.05 -1.94
C PHE A 19 -3.76 -8.60 -1.77
N ILE A 20 -3.58 -8.20 -0.52
CA ILE A 20 -3.00 -6.91 -0.15
C ILE A 20 -1.78 -7.17 0.71
N ASP A 21 -0.71 -6.43 0.46
CA ASP A 21 0.40 -6.30 1.39
C ASP A 21 0.63 -4.84 1.81
N VAL A 22 1.15 -4.70 3.04
CA VAL A 22 1.53 -3.40 3.58
C VAL A 22 2.85 -3.56 4.31
N PHE A 23 3.87 -2.82 3.87
CA PHE A 23 5.14 -2.67 4.58
C PHE A 23 5.24 -1.27 5.18
N ALA A 24 5.91 -1.15 6.33
CA ALA A 24 6.39 0.14 6.80
C ALA A 24 7.71 0.48 6.10
N CYS A 25 8.04 1.75 5.97
CA CYS A 25 9.34 2.23 5.52
C CYS A 25 9.80 3.37 6.44
N TYR A 26 10.88 3.16 7.19
CA TYR A 26 11.43 4.18 8.09
C TYR A 26 12.93 4.00 8.28
N GLU A 27 13.61 5.05 8.72
CA GLU A 27 15.04 5.04 9.01
C GLU A 27 15.27 4.80 10.51
N VAL A 28 16.30 4.01 10.84
CA VAL A 28 16.89 3.89 12.18
C VAL A 28 18.41 3.94 12.01
N ASP A 29 19.04 4.96 12.59
CA ASP A 29 20.50 5.15 12.58
C ASP A 29 21.12 5.09 11.16
N GLY A 30 20.53 5.80 10.20
CA GLY A 30 20.99 5.79 8.81
C GLY A 30 20.61 4.54 8.01
N VAL A 31 19.95 3.55 8.63
CA VAL A 31 19.55 2.31 7.97
C VAL A 31 18.05 2.28 7.74
N ILE A 32 17.64 2.17 6.47
CA ILE A 32 16.24 1.98 6.11
C ILE A 32 15.76 0.59 6.55
N LYS A 33 14.61 0.55 7.20
CA LYS A 33 13.90 -0.64 7.65
C LYS A 33 12.58 -0.74 6.90
N THR A 34 12.32 -1.91 6.32
CA THR A 34 11.08 -2.21 5.58
C THR A 34 10.37 -3.47 6.07
N PRO A 35 9.88 -3.52 7.33
CA PRO A 35 9.18 -4.70 7.83
C PRO A 35 7.80 -4.84 7.21
N LEU A 36 7.39 -6.08 6.94
CA LEU A 36 6.01 -6.43 6.59
C LEU A 36 5.11 -6.17 7.80
N LEU A 37 4.08 -5.35 7.63
CA LEU A 37 3.06 -5.10 8.65
C LEU A 37 1.91 -6.08 8.52
N CYS A 38 1.48 -6.36 7.30
CA CYS A 38 0.41 -7.31 7.02
C CYS A 38 0.49 -7.82 5.58
N MET A 39 0.08 -9.07 5.40
CA MET A 39 -0.29 -9.66 4.13
C MET A 39 -1.58 -10.43 4.36
N THR A 40 -2.63 -10.11 3.61
CA THR A 40 -3.93 -10.77 3.78
C THR A 40 -4.66 -10.91 2.47
N LEU A 41 -5.63 -11.82 2.47
CA LEU A 41 -6.73 -11.84 1.51
C LEU A 41 -7.70 -10.71 1.82
N LEU A 42 -8.04 -9.90 0.81
CA LEU A 42 -9.21 -9.03 0.87
C LEU A 42 -10.43 -9.88 0.49
N GLN A 43 -11.21 -10.31 1.50
CA GLN A 43 -12.41 -11.10 1.25
C GLN A 43 -13.38 -10.33 0.38
N ASN A 44 -13.79 -10.95 -0.73
CA ASN A 44 -14.84 -10.47 -1.61
C ASN A 44 -16.18 -10.70 -0.88
N THR A 45 -16.57 -9.81 0.02
CA THR A 45 -17.94 -9.86 0.56
C THR A 45 -18.90 -9.68 -0.61
N LEU A 46 -20.04 -10.38 -0.56
CA LEU A 46 -21.04 -10.52 -1.64
C LEU A 46 -21.60 -9.21 -2.24
N ASP A 47 -21.18 -8.06 -1.73
CA ASP A 47 -21.33 -6.74 -2.35
C ASP A 47 -19.97 -6.28 -2.87
N GLU A 48 -19.86 -6.12 -4.19
CA GLU A 48 -18.70 -5.73 -5.00
C GLU A 48 -17.86 -4.56 -4.45
N ASN A 49 -17.02 -4.79 -3.45
CA ASN A 49 -16.11 -3.76 -2.94
C ASN A 49 -14.67 -4.27 -2.72
N LEU A 50 -14.10 -4.90 -3.75
CA LEU A 50 -12.68 -4.74 -4.12
C LEU A 50 -12.35 -3.27 -4.51
N SER A 51 -13.14 -2.33 -4.03
CA SER A 51 -13.11 -0.91 -4.34
C SER A 51 -12.16 -0.23 -3.37
N ALA A 52 -11.61 0.91 -3.78
CA ALA A 52 -10.66 1.66 -2.97
C ALA A 52 -11.13 1.97 -1.52
N PRO A 53 -12.43 2.17 -1.23
CA PRO A 53 -12.95 2.20 0.14
C PRO A 53 -12.67 0.96 0.98
N GLY A 54 -12.86 -0.26 0.45
CA GLY A 54 -12.60 -1.50 1.18
C GLY A 54 -11.11 -1.66 1.51
N HIS A 55 -10.23 -1.28 0.59
CA HIS A 55 -8.79 -1.20 0.86
C HIS A 55 -8.47 -0.21 1.99
N TYR A 56 -9.13 0.95 2.02
CA TYR A 56 -8.91 1.96 3.05
C TYR A 56 -9.37 1.48 4.43
N GLU A 57 -10.57 0.91 4.52
CA GLU A 57 -11.11 0.38 5.77
C GLU A 57 -10.23 -0.74 6.33
N PHE A 58 -9.78 -1.66 5.46
CA PHE A 58 -8.81 -2.68 5.84
C PHE A 58 -7.51 -2.06 6.36
N HIS A 59 -6.94 -1.10 5.62
CA HIS A 59 -5.69 -0.43 5.99
C HIS A 59 -5.81 0.24 7.37
N VAL A 60 -6.89 0.97 7.62
CA VAL A 60 -7.13 1.66 8.91
C VAL A 60 -7.37 0.67 10.05
N GLY A 61 -8.11 -0.43 9.80
CA GLY A 61 -8.42 -1.44 10.83
C GLY A 61 -7.22 -2.31 11.21
N MET A 62 -6.33 -2.59 10.27
CA MET A 62 -5.17 -3.48 10.47
C MET A 62 -4.05 -2.81 11.29
N LEU A 63 -3.75 -1.53 11.05
CA LEU A 63 -2.59 -0.86 11.66
C LEU A 63 -2.61 -0.87 13.21
N PRO A 64 -3.73 -0.59 13.90
CA PRO A 64 -3.76 -0.65 15.36
C PRO A 64 -3.43 -2.05 15.90
N CYS A 65 -3.94 -3.10 15.26
CA CYS A 65 -3.74 -4.49 15.68
C CYS A 65 -2.30 -4.96 15.44
N ASN A 66 -1.70 -4.59 14.30
CA ASN A 66 -0.43 -5.16 13.88
C ASN A 66 0.79 -4.34 14.31
N CYS A 67 0.63 -3.03 14.49
CA CYS A 67 1.74 -2.15 14.88
C CYS A 67 1.42 -1.14 15.98
N GLY A 68 0.18 -1.10 16.49
CA GLY A 68 -0.24 -0.13 17.50
C GLY A 68 -0.23 1.31 16.98
N LYS A 69 -0.37 1.50 15.66
CA LYS A 69 -0.32 2.81 15.01
C LYS A 69 -1.61 3.09 14.26
N HIS A 70 -1.89 4.37 14.08
CA HIS A 70 -2.99 4.85 13.25
C HIS A 70 -2.47 5.27 11.86
N VAL A 71 -3.35 5.31 10.87
CA VAL A 71 -2.99 5.71 9.49
C VAL A 71 -2.38 7.12 9.43
N THR A 72 -2.73 8.00 10.37
CA THR A 72 -2.19 9.37 10.49
C THR A 72 -0.70 9.45 10.83
N TYR A 73 -0.05 8.33 11.14
CA TYR A 73 1.40 8.26 11.32
C TYR A 73 2.15 7.95 10.01
N CYS A 74 1.40 7.69 8.93
CA CYS A 74 1.90 7.62 7.57
C CYS A 74 2.39 9.00 7.12
N LEU A 75 3.48 9.04 6.36
CA LEU A 75 4.01 10.26 5.73
C LEU A 75 3.83 10.28 4.21
N PHE A 76 3.77 9.10 3.61
CA PHE A 76 3.67 8.90 2.18
C PHE A 76 3.26 7.45 1.89
N LEU A 77 2.58 7.26 0.78
CA LEU A 77 2.25 5.95 0.24
C LEU A 77 3.16 5.67 -0.95
N VAL A 78 3.81 4.50 -0.99
CA VAL A 78 4.51 3.99 -2.18
C VAL A 78 3.63 2.94 -2.80
N GLY A 79 3.30 3.11 -4.07
CA GLY A 79 2.45 2.19 -4.81
C GLY A 79 2.46 2.51 -6.30
N ASP A 80 1.89 1.63 -7.11
CA ASP A 80 1.67 1.99 -8.51
C ASP A 80 0.59 3.08 -8.63
N ASN A 81 0.50 3.73 -9.79
CA ASN A 81 -0.45 4.83 -9.99
C ASN A 81 -1.88 4.33 -10.29
N CYS A 82 -2.29 3.19 -9.75
CA CYS A 82 -3.66 2.69 -9.93
C CYS A 82 -4.67 3.55 -9.15
N ALA A 83 -5.94 3.48 -9.55
CA ALA A 83 -7.00 4.28 -8.94
C ALA A 83 -7.17 4.02 -7.43
N VAL A 84 -6.91 2.79 -6.98
CA VAL A 84 -6.97 2.40 -5.57
C VAL A 84 -5.91 3.14 -4.76
N ASN A 85 -4.64 3.09 -5.19
CA ASN A 85 -3.54 3.76 -4.50
C ASN A 85 -3.68 5.29 -4.52
N GLN A 86 -4.18 5.85 -5.62
CA GLN A 86 -4.50 7.29 -5.70
C GLN A 86 -5.60 7.67 -4.69
N PHE A 87 -6.66 6.87 -4.59
CA PHE A 87 -7.73 7.08 -3.63
C PHE A 87 -7.23 6.98 -2.19
N LEU A 88 -6.42 5.96 -1.86
CA LEU A 88 -5.84 5.79 -0.53
C LEU A 88 -5.01 7.02 -0.14
N ALA A 89 -4.08 7.43 -1.00
CA ALA A 89 -3.24 8.60 -0.76
C ALA A 89 -4.08 9.88 -0.57
N ALA A 90 -5.07 10.12 -1.44
CA ALA A 90 -5.98 11.25 -1.33
C ALA A 90 -6.80 11.21 -0.04
N ARG A 91 -7.24 10.03 0.39
CA ARG A 91 -8.02 9.85 1.62
C ARG A 91 -7.20 10.07 2.88
N MET A 92 -5.94 9.66 2.87
CA MET A 92 -4.98 9.90 3.96
C MET A 92 -4.48 11.36 3.98
N GLY A 93 -4.54 12.05 2.84
CA GLY A 93 -3.96 13.39 2.69
C GLY A 93 -2.44 13.39 2.48
N ASP A 94 -1.88 12.23 2.10
CA ASP A 94 -0.44 12.00 1.98
C ASP A 94 -0.02 11.86 0.51
N PRO A 95 1.24 12.20 0.16
CA PRO A 95 1.75 12.04 -1.20
C PRO A 95 1.84 10.56 -1.62
N LEU A 96 1.46 10.29 -2.88
CA LEU A 96 1.67 9.01 -3.55
C LEU A 96 3.01 9.02 -4.32
N VAL A 97 3.94 8.17 -3.91
CA VAL A 97 5.24 7.96 -4.54
C VAL A 97 5.13 6.77 -5.50
N GLY A 98 5.37 7.01 -6.79
CA GLY A 98 5.21 6.00 -7.83
C GLY A 98 6.18 4.82 -7.73
N CYS A 99 5.62 3.62 -7.87
CA CYS A 99 6.35 2.35 -7.87
C CYS A 99 7.47 2.32 -8.93
N ALA A 100 8.70 2.03 -8.48
CA ALA A 100 9.89 2.00 -9.35
C ALA A 100 9.84 0.87 -10.38
N SER A 101 9.40 -0.33 -9.97
CA SER A 101 9.28 -1.48 -10.89
C SER A 101 8.23 -1.22 -11.97
N ARG A 102 7.11 -0.56 -11.64
CA ARG A 102 6.10 -0.16 -12.62
C ARG A 102 6.63 0.85 -13.63
N ARG A 103 7.44 1.83 -13.18
CA ARG A 103 8.11 2.79 -14.07
C ARG A 103 9.05 2.08 -15.03
N LEU A 104 9.89 1.17 -14.53
CA LEU A 104 10.79 0.37 -15.36
C LEU A 104 10.02 -0.49 -16.38
N ASN A 105 8.99 -1.20 -15.93
CA ASN A 105 8.18 -2.05 -16.81
C ASN A 105 7.52 -1.26 -17.94
N ARG A 106 7.02 -0.05 -17.67
CA ARG A 106 6.47 0.83 -18.72
C ARG A 106 7.54 1.24 -19.74
N THR A 107 8.74 1.58 -19.28
CA THR A 107 9.84 1.91 -20.17
C THR A 107 10.19 0.73 -21.08
N VAL A 108 10.33 -0.48 -20.52
CA VAL A 108 10.60 -1.71 -21.29
C VAL A 108 9.51 -1.99 -22.31
N GLN A 109 8.23 -1.85 -21.93
CA GLN A 109 7.10 -2.04 -22.84
C GLN A 109 7.09 -1.03 -24.00
N THR A 110 7.59 0.19 -23.79
CA THR A 110 7.67 1.22 -24.82
C THR A 110 8.82 0.96 -25.78
N ASP A 111 9.95 0.44 -25.28
CA ASP A 111 11.13 0.09 -26.08
C ASP A 111 10.89 -1.15 -26.98
N MET A 112 10.02 -2.05 -26.52
CA MET A 112 9.63 -3.26 -27.25
C MET A 112 8.47 -3.05 -28.24
N ALA A 113 7.90 -1.85 -28.33
CA ALA A 113 6.75 -1.51 -29.19
C ALA A 113 7.19 -0.93 -30.54
#